data_AF-A0A563AE71-F1
#
_entry.id   AF-A0A563AE71-F1
#
_cell.length_a   1.000
_cell.length_b   1.000
_cell.length_c   1.000
_cell.angle_alpha   90.00
_cell.angle_beta   90.00
_cell.angle_gamma   90.00
#
_symmetry.space_group_name_H-M   'P 1'
#
loop_
_entity.id
_entity.type
_entity.pdbx_description
1 polymer ?
#
loop_
_entity_poly.entity_id
_entity_poly.type
_entity_poly.pdbx_seq_one_letter_code
_entity_poly.pdbx_strand_id
1 'polypeptide(L)'
;MKFMLPTVLMAFAITGVGKNTRIRVSFPSLKEEVKSFIVWRSKSIARKYGVSDPVLPQDLGDMLANSTYAKIVGGLVGTPGLNYLKVEGGELRFNCSALKPAEQGVLLSRLVGRFGGDLSQITPALFGWSRLPACVGRRHSGTIDGDLDVVCDRGKDLASYAVLHMGWDGNEPILRCAATYRKEAKNALDDKVITPWMGMKYS
;
A
#
# COMPACT_ATOMS: atom_id res chain seq x y z
N MET A 1 29.30 -7.64 -7.72
CA MET A 1 27.93 -7.21 -7.38
C MET A 1 27.03 -8.44 -7.43
N LYS A 2 26.41 -8.86 -6.31
CA LYS A 2 25.47 -9.99 -6.33
C LYS A 2 24.16 -9.49 -6.90
N PHE A 3 23.67 -10.12 -7.97
CA PHE A 3 22.35 -9.86 -8.50
C PHE A 3 21.32 -10.26 -7.43
N MET A 4 20.57 -9.29 -6.90
CA MET A 4 19.45 -9.55 -6.01
C MET A 4 18.15 -9.37 -6.78
N LEU A 5 17.23 -10.31 -6.61
CA LEU A 5 15.88 -10.17 -7.13
C LEU A 5 15.15 -9.06 -6.35
N PRO A 6 14.55 -8.07 -7.03
CA PRO A 6 13.73 -7.07 -6.38
C PRO A 6 12.66 -7.73 -5.51
N THR A 7 12.61 -7.39 -4.23
CA THR A 7 11.63 -7.94 -3.29
C THR A 7 10.62 -6.87 -2.92
N VAL A 8 9.33 -7.18 -3.06
CA VAL A 8 8.25 -6.28 -2.60
C VAL A 8 8.23 -6.28 -1.08
N LEU A 9 8.51 -5.14 -0.49
CA LEU A 9 8.44 -4.95 0.96
C LEU A 9 7.05 -4.53 1.41
N MET A 10 6.41 -3.74 0.56
CA MET A 10 5.06 -3.27 0.80
C MET A 10 4.37 -2.93 -0.52
N ALA A 11 3.08 -3.19 -0.59
CA ALA A 11 2.25 -2.77 -1.71
C ALA A 11 0.88 -2.25 -1.24
N PHE A 12 0.46 -1.13 -1.82
CA PHE A 12 -0.90 -0.61 -1.80
C PHE A 12 -1.51 -0.84 -3.18
N ALA A 13 -2.68 -1.46 -3.27
CA ALA A 13 -3.32 -1.69 -4.54
C ALA A 13 -4.85 -1.68 -4.44
N ILE A 14 -5.51 -1.17 -5.46
CA ILE A 14 -6.92 -1.44 -5.71
C ILE A 14 -6.99 -2.77 -6.47
N THR A 15 -7.74 -3.72 -5.93
CA THR A 15 -7.89 -5.08 -6.48
C THR A 15 -9.36 -5.47 -6.56
N GLY A 16 -9.67 -6.45 -7.41
CA GLY A 16 -11.05 -6.91 -7.63
C GLY A 16 -11.84 -6.02 -8.59
N VAL A 17 -13.08 -6.44 -8.88
CA VAL A 17 -13.97 -5.78 -9.85
C VAL A 17 -15.38 -5.64 -9.26
N GLY A 18 -16.05 -4.53 -9.57
CA GLY A 18 -17.43 -4.27 -9.14
C GLY A 18 -17.57 -4.34 -7.61
N LYS A 19 -18.47 -5.21 -7.14
CA LYS A 19 -18.76 -5.39 -5.70
C LYS A 19 -17.60 -5.97 -4.88
N ASN A 20 -16.59 -6.52 -5.54
CA ASN A 20 -15.40 -7.10 -4.90
C ASN A 20 -14.19 -6.16 -4.91
N THR A 21 -14.39 -4.90 -5.33
CA THR A 21 -13.33 -3.90 -5.38
C THR A 21 -12.88 -3.54 -3.97
N ARG A 22 -11.59 -3.70 -3.70
CA ARG A 22 -10.98 -3.48 -2.39
C ARG A 22 -9.64 -2.78 -2.51
N ILE A 23 -9.33 -1.94 -1.53
CA ILE A 23 -7.95 -1.53 -1.28
C ILE A 23 -7.28 -2.64 -0.47
N ARG A 24 -6.09 -3.05 -0.90
CA ARG A 24 -5.21 -4.02 -0.24
C ARG A 24 -3.90 -3.34 0.10
N VAL A 25 -3.49 -3.42 1.36
CA VAL A 25 -2.14 -3.06 1.83
C VAL A 25 -1.46 -4.34 2.27
N SER A 26 -0.33 -4.68 1.66
CA SER A 26 0.38 -5.93 1.92
C SER A 26 1.77 -5.64 2.45
N PHE A 27 2.19 -6.39 3.46
CA PHE A 27 3.55 -6.40 4.02
C PHE A 27 4.12 -7.83 3.86
N PRO A 28 4.65 -8.21 2.68
CA PRO A 28 4.95 -9.62 2.37
C PRO A 28 6.00 -10.26 3.28
N SER A 29 6.92 -9.47 3.85
CA SER A 29 7.94 -9.95 4.78
C SER A 29 7.41 -10.13 6.22
N LEU A 30 6.21 -9.62 6.53
CA LEU A 30 5.65 -9.67 7.88
C LEU A 30 4.92 -10.99 8.10
N LYS A 31 5.48 -11.83 8.98
CA LYS A 31 4.89 -13.11 9.40
C LYS A 31 4.03 -12.95 10.65
N GLU A 32 3.00 -12.10 10.57
CA GLU A 32 2.04 -11.99 11.65
C GLU A 32 1.00 -13.13 11.58
N GLU A 33 0.92 -13.93 12.64
CA GLU A 33 -0.03 -15.05 12.75
C GLU A 33 -1.28 -14.62 13.52
N VAL A 34 -2.00 -13.66 12.97
CA VAL A 34 -3.16 -13.06 13.63
C VAL A 34 -4.45 -13.49 12.94
N LYS A 35 -5.38 -14.03 13.73
CA LYS A 35 -6.75 -14.34 13.28
C LYS A 35 -7.39 -13.07 12.74
N SER A 36 -8.15 -13.18 11.65
CA SER A 36 -8.69 -12.00 11.00
C SER A 36 -9.66 -11.22 11.90
N PHE A 37 -9.47 -9.90 11.99
CA PHE A 37 -10.32 -8.99 12.74
C PHE A 37 -10.50 -7.66 11.99
N ILE A 38 -11.45 -6.82 12.44
CA ILE A 38 -11.71 -5.51 11.85
C ILE A 38 -11.41 -4.44 12.88
N VAL A 39 -10.47 -3.56 12.58
CA VAL A 39 -10.25 -2.33 13.35
C VAL A 39 -11.09 -1.20 12.75
N TRP A 40 -11.87 -0.55 13.60
CA TRP A 40 -12.74 0.56 13.22
C TRP A 40 -12.07 1.89 13.52
N ARG A 41 -12.31 2.89 12.68
CA ARG A 41 -11.79 4.24 12.92
C ARG A 41 -12.38 4.89 14.18
N SER A 42 -13.64 4.60 14.50
CA SER A 42 -14.31 5.07 15.72
C SER A 42 -15.52 4.21 16.09
N LYS A 43 -15.94 4.29 17.36
CA LYS A 43 -17.19 3.67 17.85
C LYS A 43 -18.41 4.16 17.07
N SER A 44 -18.47 5.46 16.76
CA SER A 44 -19.60 6.05 16.05
C SER A 44 -19.73 5.54 14.61
N ILE A 45 -18.60 5.29 13.93
CA ILE A 45 -18.60 4.68 12.60
C ILE A 45 -19.03 3.22 12.72
N ALA A 46 -18.46 2.45 13.64
CA ALA A 46 -18.78 1.04 13.82
C ALA A 46 -20.28 0.81 14.09
N ARG A 47 -20.91 1.65 14.92
CA ARG A 47 -22.35 1.59 15.19
C ARG A 47 -23.23 1.79 13.95
N LYS A 48 -22.80 2.61 12.98
CA LYS A 48 -23.52 2.76 11.69
C LYS A 48 -23.57 1.46 10.88
N TYR A 49 -22.65 0.54 11.17
CA TYR A 49 -22.57 -0.79 10.59
C TYR A 49 -23.13 -1.88 11.53
N GLY A 50 -23.80 -1.51 12.62
CA GLY A 50 -24.40 -2.45 13.57
C GLY A 50 -23.40 -3.13 14.51
N VAL A 51 -22.17 -2.61 14.63
CA VAL A 51 -21.15 -3.19 15.52
C VAL A 51 -21.21 -2.53 16.89
N SER A 52 -21.54 -3.31 17.92
CA SER A 52 -21.70 -2.85 19.31
C SER A 52 -20.38 -2.77 20.08
N ASP A 53 -19.47 -3.72 19.83
CA ASP A 53 -18.17 -3.81 20.50
C ASP A 53 -17.02 -3.83 19.46
N PRO A 54 -16.64 -2.64 18.94
CA PRO A 54 -15.62 -2.56 17.91
C PRO A 54 -14.21 -2.55 18.50
N VAL A 55 -13.30 -3.25 17.84
CA VAL A 55 -11.85 -3.05 18.01
C VAL A 55 -11.47 -1.68 17.45
N LEU A 56 -10.74 -0.89 18.23
CA LEU A 56 -10.30 0.47 17.92
C LEU A 56 -8.76 0.54 17.88
N PRO A 57 -8.19 1.64 17.36
CA PRO A 57 -6.73 1.76 17.22
C PRO A 57 -5.97 1.59 18.53
N GLN A 58 -6.54 2.02 19.66
CA GLN A 58 -5.90 1.88 20.98
C GLN A 58 -5.89 0.43 21.50
N ASP A 59 -6.75 -0.44 20.98
CA ASP A 59 -6.85 -1.85 21.41
C ASP A 59 -5.84 -2.74 20.65
N LEU A 60 -5.21 -2.21 19.59
CA LEU A 60 -4.32 -2.98 18.71
C LEU A 60 -3.05 -3.50 19.42
N GLY A 61 -2.60 -2.84 20.48
CA GLY A 61 -1.42 -3.26 21.25
C GLY A 61 -1.60 -4.63 21.91
N ASP A 62 -2.83 -4.97 22.29
CA ASP A 62 -3.16 -6.25 22.91
C ASP A 62 -3.47 -7.34 21.88
N MET A 63 -3.74 -6.95 20.62
CA MET A 63 -4.14 -7.86 19.54
C MET A 63 -3.01 -8.27 18.59
N LEU A 64 -1.96 -7.46 18.48
CA LEU A 64 -0.86 -7.65 17.53
C LEU A 64 0.46 -7.78 18.30
N ALA A 65 1.20 -8.86 18.04
CA ALA A 65 2.48 -9.11 18.69
C ALA A 65 3.52 -8.04 18.32
N ASN A 66 3.55 -7.61 17.05
CA ASN A 66 4.40 -6.52 16.59
C ASN A 66 3.77 -5.15 16.90
N SER A 67 4.25 -4.51 17.97
CA SER A 67 3.79 -3.18 18.39
C SER A 67 4.02 -2.08 17.33
N THR A 68 5.04 -2.20 16.49
CA THR A 68 5.29 -1.28 15.37
C THR A 68 4.22 -1.46 14.29
N TYR A 69 3.87 -2.71 13.97
CA TYR A 69 2.78 -3.01 13.06
C TYR A 69 1.44 -2.49 13.61
N ALA A 70 1.16 -2.68 14.90
CA ALA A 70 -0.02 -2.14 15.56
C ALA A 70 -0.15 -0.62 15.40
N LYS A 71 0.94 0.13 15.61
CA LYS A 71 0.97 1.57 15.41
C LYS A 71 0.72 1.96 13.94
N ILE A 72 1.28 1.21 12.99
CA ILE A 72 1.06 1.45 11.56
C ILE A 72 -0.40 1.20 11.18
N VAL A 73 -0.99 0.09 11.63
CA VAL A 73 -2.41 -0.24 11.38
C VAL A 73 -3.33 0.82 11.98
N GLY A 74 -3.11 1.18 13.25
CA GLY A 74 -3.85 2.24 13.94
C GLY A 74 -3.71 3.61 13.28
N GLY A 75 -2.50 3.90 12.78
CA GLY A 75 -2.23 5.05 11.93
C GLY A 75 -3.07 5.03 10.66
N LEU A 76 -2.97 3.97 9.85
CA LEU A 76 -3.62 3.86 8.56
C LEU A 76 -5.15 3.92 8.64
N VAL A 77 -5.79 3.26 9.61
CA VAL A 77 -7.25 3.32 9.77
C VAL A 77 -7.75 4.74 10.10
N GLY A 78 -6.88 5.60 10.62
CA GLY A 78 -7.14 7.03 10.82
C GLY A 78 -7.24 7.85 9.53
N THR A 79 -6.94 7.29 8.35
CA THR A 79 -6.98 8.00 7.06
C THR A 79 -8.39 8.52 6.76
N PRO A 80 -8.57 9.81 6.44
CA PRO A 80 -9.86 10.35 6.03
C PRO A 80 -10.43 9.64 4.79
N GLY A 81 -11.64 9.10 4.93
CA GLY A 81 -12.31 8.30 3.90
C GLY A 81 -12.31 6.79 4.19
N LEU A 82 -11.53 6.34 5.19
CA LEU A 82 -11.67 4.98 5.73
C LEU A 82 -12.65 4.96 6.90
N ASN A 83 -13.43 3.88 6.93
CA ASN A 83 -14.32 3.54 8.04
C ASN A 83 -13.67 2.48 8.95
N TYR A 84 -12.96 1.54 8.34
CA TYR A 84 -12.31 0.41 9.02
C TYR A 84 -11.16 -0.14 8.16
N LEU A 85 -10.35 -1.01 8.76
CA LEU A 85 -9.45 -1.93 8.06
C LEU A 85 -9.67 -3.34 8.58
N LYS A 86 -9.85 -4.30 7.67
CA LYS A 86 -9.78 -5.72 8.00
C LYS A 86 -8.32 -6.15 8.01
N VAL A 87 -7.86 -6.70 9.12
CA VAL A 87 -6.50 -7.20 9.32
C VAL A 87 -6.51 -8.71 9.17
N GLU A 88 -5.54 -9.26 8.45
CA GLU A 88 -5.33 -10.69 8.28
C GLU A 88 -3.85 -10.96 8.04
N GLY A 89 -3.13 -11.40 9.08
CA GLY A 89 -1.67 -11.47 9.09
C GLY A 89 -1.01 -10.16 8.67
N GLY A 90 -0.09 -10.21 7.70
CA GLY A 90 0.57 -9.03 7.13
C GLY A 90 -0.25 -8.26 6.09
N GLU A 91 -1.57 -8.45 6.02
CA GLU A 91 -2.43 -7.82 5.03
C GLU A 91 -3.57 -7.01 5.64
N LEU A 92 -3.82 -5.85 5.06
CA LEU A 92 -4.94 -4.97 5.39
C LEU A 92 -5.86 -4.84 4.19
N ARG A 93 -7.17 -4.90 4.43
CA ARG A 93 -8.20 -4.79 3.39
C ARG A 93 -9.26 -3.77 3.76
N PHE A 94 -9.72 -3.02 2.77
CA PHE A 94 -10.90 -2.17 2.87
C PHE A 94 -11.78 -2.35 1.65
N ASN A 95 -13.07 -2.61 1.85
CA ASN A 95 -14.03 -2.64 0.74
C ASN A 95 -14.30 -1.20 0.27
N CYS A 96 -13.91 -0.90 -0.97
CA CYS A 96 -14.10 0.41 -1.60
C CYS A 96 -15.04 0.34 -2.81
N SER A 97 -15.84 -0.72 -2.95
CA SER A 97 -16.77 -0.90 -4.09
C SER A 97 -17.86 0.16 -4.18
N ALA A 98 -18.18 0.82 -3.06
CA ALA A 98 -19.14 1.92 -3.02
C ALA A 98 -18.54 3.25 -3.52
N LEU A 99 -17.21 3.35 -3.61
CA LEU A 99 -16.52 4.55 -4.09
C LEU A 99 -16.40 4.52 -5.61
N LYS A 100 -16.52 5.68 -6.25
CA LYS A 100 -16.21 5.85 -7.67
C LYS A 100 -14.70 5.59 -7.92
N PRO A 101 -14.31 5.16 -9.13
CA PRO A 101 -12.90 4.87 -9.43
C PRO A 101 -11.90 5.97 -9.05
N ALA A 102 -12.27 7.24 -9.27
CA ALA A 102 -11.45 8.39 -8.90
C ALA A 102 -11.31 8.57 -7.37
N GLU A 103 -12.38 8.29 -6.61
CA GLU A 103 -12.37 8.35 -5.15
C GLU A 103 -11.54 7.21 -4.55
N GLN A 104 -11.57 6.02 -5.18
CA GLN A 104 -10.70 4.91 -4.80
C GLN A 104 -9.22 5.30 -4.95
N GLY A 105 -8.85 5.92 -6.07
CA GLY A 105 -7.47 6.37 -6.31
C GLY A 105 -7.03 7.45 -5.32
N VAL A 106 -7.89 8.43 -5.03
CA VAL A 106 -7.61 9.46 -4.00
C VAL A 106 -7.43 8.83 -2.62
N LEU A 107 -8.28 7.87 -2.24
CA LEU A 107 -8.16 7.18 -0.96
C LEU A 107 -6.85 6.37 -0.87
N LEU A 108 -6.47 5.69 -1.95
CA LEU A 108 -5.21 4.96 -2.05
C LEU A 108 -4.01 5.91 -1.91
N SER A 109 -4.04 7.05 -2.59
CA SER A 109 -2.99 8.08 -2.50
C SER A 109 -2.84 8.62 -1.08
N ARG A 110 -3.96 8.88 -0.37
CA ARG A 110 -3.92 9.31 1.04
C ARG A 110 -3.32 8.25 1.96
N LEU A 111 -3.63 6.97 1.71
CA LEU A 111 -3.04 5.86 2.45
C LEU A 111 -1.52 5.79 2.26
N VAL A 112 -1.06 5.90 1.02
CA VAL A 112 0.38 5.96 0.68
C VAL A 112 1.03 7.19 1.34
N GLY A 113 0.40 8.35 1.24
CA GLY A 113 0.89 9.60 1.83
C GLY A 113 0.97 9.53 3.36
N ARG A 114 -0.03 8.96 4.03
CA ARG A 114 -0.01 8.76 5.48
C ARG A 114 1.08 7.78 5.91
N PHE A 115 1.27 6.70 5.16
CA PHE A 115 2.34 5.74 5.44
C PHE A 115 3.74 6.36 5.31
N GLY A 116 3.94 7.14 4.25
CA GLY A 116 5.25 7.71 3.93
C GLY A 116 5.56 9.05 4.58
N GLY A 117 4.54 9.80 4.99
CA GLY A 117 4.64 11.09 5.66
C GLY A 117 4.38 10.96 7.16
N ASP A 118 3.10 10.87 7.53
CA ASP A 118 2.64 10.89 8.94
C ASP A 118 3.27 9.78 9.78
N LEU A 119 3.47 8.59 9.20
CA LEU A 119 4.05 7.42 9.88
C LEU A 119 5.56 7.27 9.66
N SER A 120 6.22 8.24 9.02
CA SER A 120 7.63 8.14 8.61
C SER A 120 8.62 7.88 9.74
N GLN A 121 8.27 8.24 10.98
CA GLN A 121 9.10 8.00 12.16
C GLN A 121 9.02 6.56 12.67
N ILE A 122 7.97 5.82 12.32
CA ILE A 122 7.68 4.48 12.84
C ILE A 122 7.89 3.42 11.76
N THR A 123 7.56 3.75 10.51
CA THR A 123 7.67 2.87 9.37
C THR A 123 9.04 2.19 9.18
N PRO A 124 10.19 2.89 9.32
CA PRO A 124 11.51 2.26 9.15
C PRO A 124 11.72 1.09 10.11
N ALA A 125 11.24 1.24 11.35
CA ALA A 125 11.38 0.23 12.39
C ALA A 125 10.64 -1.07 12.06
N LEU A 126 9.59 -1.02 11.22
CA LEU A 126 8.89 -2.22 10.76
C LEU A 126 9.82 -3.15 9.96
N PHE A 127 10.79 -2.57 9.25
CA PHE A 127 11.73 -3.28 8.40
C PHE A 127 13.14 -3.39 9.01
N GLY A 128 13.32 -2.93 10.25
CA GLY A 128 14.63 -2.91 10.93
C GLY A 128 15.59 -1.85 10.38
N TRP A 129 15.07 -0.74 9.85
CA TRP A 129 15.88 0.33 9.25
C TRP A 129 15.94 1.58 10.13
N SER A 130 17.00 2.37 9.93
CA SER A 130 17.21 3.65 10.61
C SER A 130 16.36 4.79 10.02
N ARG A 131 15.99 4.71 8.74
CA ARG A 131 15.22 5.73 8.03
C ARG A 131 14.44 5.15 6.86
N LEU A 132 13.37 5.85 6.48
CA LEU A 132 12.65 5.58 5.24
C LEU A 132 13.46 6.16 4.08
N PRO A 133 13.67 5.41 3.00
CA PRO A 133 14.34 5.95 1.81
C PRO A 133 13.50 7.02 1.13
N ALA A 134 14.18 7.90 0.40
CA ALA A 134 13.60 9.12 -0.17
C ALA A 134 12.39 8.90 -1.07
N CYS A 135 12.25 7.71 -1.67
CA CYS A 135 11.13 7.36 -2.55
C CYS A 135 9.78 7.27 -1.80
N VAL A 136 9.82 7.17 -0.46
CA VAL A 136 8.64 7.15 0.39
C VAL A 136 8.41 8.56 0.97
N GLY A 137 7.55 9.36 0.33
CA GLY A 137 6.96 10.56 0.94
C GLY A 137 7.73 11.89 0.85
N ARG A 138 8.78 12.05 0.03
CA ARG A 138 9.46 13.36 -0.17
C ARG A 138 9.31 13.94 -1.57
N ARG A 139 9.26 15.29 -1.60
CA ARG A 139 9.20 16.11 -2.82
C ARG A 139 10.54 16.33 -3.52
N HIS A 140 11.71 16.10 -2.94
CA HIS A 140 13.03 16.22 -3.59
C HIS A 140 14.11 15.63 -2.65
N SER A 141 15.02 14.78 -3.16
CA SER A 141 16.33 14.55 -2.55
C SER A 141 17.39 14.17 -3.58
N GLY A 142 18.18 15.16 -4.03
CA GLY A 142 19.48 14.96 -4.69
C GLY A 142 19.60 13.78 -5.66
N THR A 143 20.78 13.14 -5.66
CA THR A 143 21.30 12.18 -6.65
C THR A 143 20.62 10.80 -6.67
N ILE A 144 19.41 10.66 -6.14
CA ILE A 144 18.66 9.40 -6.20
C ILE A 144 17.49 9.59 -7.17
N ASP A 145 17.62 8.93 -8.31
CA ASP A 145 16.66 8.88 -9.42
C ASP A 145 15.39 8.13 -9.00
N GLY A 146 14.58 8.81 -8.18
CA GLY A 146 13.24 8.40 -7.80
C GLY A 146 12.27 9.02 -8.79
N ASP A 147 11.99 8.29 -9.87
CA ASP A 147 10.97 8.63 -10.86
C ASP A 147 9.57 8.55 -10.21
N LEU A 148 9.27 9.52 -9.36
CA LEU A 148 8.06 9.56 -8.53
C LEU A 148 7.63 11.01 -8.41
N ASP A 149 6.68 11.38 -9.26
CA ASP A 149 5.66 12.33 -8.85
C ASP A 149 5.22 11.91 -7.45
N VAL A 150 5.45 12.78 -6.47
CA VAL A 150 4.90 12.60 -5.13
C VAL A 150 3.43 12.27 -5.31
N VAL A 151 3.03 11.08 -4.82
CA VAL A 151 1.64 10.63 -4.85
C VAL A 151 0.82 11.59 -3.97
N CYS A 152 0.51 12.75 -4.53
CA CYS A 152 -0.23 13.84 -3.90
C CYS A 152 -1.73 13.54 -4.01
N ASP A 153 -2.54 14.30 -3.28
CA ASP A 153 -4.01 14.24 -3.23
C ASP A 153 -4.76 14.30 -4.58
N ARG A 154 -4.04 14.36 -5.70
CA ARG A 154 -4.53 14.28 -7.08
C ARG A 154 -4.43 12.88 -7.69
N GLY A 155 -4.10 11.85 -6.92
CA GLY A 155 -3.99 10.45 -7.37
C GLY A 155 -5.29 9.77 -7.79
N LYS A 156 -6.22 10.47 -8.47
CA LYS A 156 -7.52 9.93 -8.93
C LYS A 156 -7.36 8.66 -9.74
N ASP A 157 -6.31 8.60 -10.56
CA ASP A 157 -6.01 7.46 -11.41
C ASP A 157 -5.03 6.47 -10.78
N LEU A 158 -4.58 6.68 -9.53
CA LEU A 158 -3.67 5.73 -8.89
C LEU A 158 -4.37 4.37 -8.71
N ALA A 159 -3.72 3.32 -9.19
CA ALA A 159 -4.19 1.94 -9.10
C ALA A 159 -3.36 1.12 -8.10
N SER A 160 -2.05 1.34 -8.06
CA SER A 160 -1.16 0.71 -7.09
C SER A 160 0.08 1.56 -6.80
N TYR A 161 0.70 1.26 -5.66
CA TYR A 161 2.00 1.78 -5.24
C TYR A 161 2.76 0.69 -4.49
N ALA A 162 4.00 0.41 -4.88
CA ALA A 162 4.84 -0.59 -4.21
C ALA A 162 6.21 -0.02 -3.83
N VAL A 163 6.77 -0.54 -2.74
CA VAL A 163 8.15 -0.29 -2.32
C VAL A 163 8.93 -1.59 -2.51
N LEU A 164 9.98 -1.51 -3.33
CA LEU A 164 10.83 -2.61 -3.75
C LEU A 164 12.21 -2.47 -3.12
N HIS A 165 12.71 -3.55 -2.53
CA HIS A 165 14.11 -3.68 -2.12
C HIS A 165 14.94 -4.23 -3.28
N MET A 166 15.92 -3.45 -3.72
CA MET A 166 16.73 -3.74 -4.91
C MET A 166 18.14 -4.22 -4.56
N GLY A 167 18.61 -3.97 -3.34
CA GLY A 167 20.04 -3.96 -3.08
C GLY A 167 20.39 -3.45 -1.70
N TRP A 168 21.66 -3.60 -1.35
CA TRP A 168 22.27 -2.91 -0.21
C TRP A 168 23.41 -2.04 -0.73
N ASP A 169 23.53 -0.83 -0.16
CA ASP A 169 24.73 0.00 -0.24
C ASP A 169 25.32 0.11 1.18
N GLY A 170 26.35 -0.70 1.45
CA GLY A 170 26.80 -0.93 2.83
C GLY A 170 25.66 -1.49 3.70
N ASN A 171 25.26 -0.72 4.71
CA ASN A 171 24.17 -1.05 5.63
C ASN A 171 22.83 -0.36 5.27
N GLU A 172 22.78 0.37 4.16
CA GLU A 172 21.58 1.08 3.73
C GLU A 172 20.84 0.31 2.63
N PRO A 173 19.51 0.09 2.76
CA PRO A 173 18.74 -0.59 1.75
C PRO A 173 18.54 0.33 0.52
N ILE A 174 18.87 -0.18 -0.66
CA ILE A 174 18.54 0.46 -1.93
C ILE A 174 17.09 0.13 -2.24
N LEU A 175 16.22 1.14 -2.22
CA LEU A 175 14.82 0.98 -2.54
C LEU A 175 14.43 1.70 -3.83
N ARG A 176 13.44 1.12 -4.53
CA ARG A 176 12.70 1.77 -5.61
C ARG A 176 11.23 1.77 -5.22
N CYS A 177 10.52 2.85 -5.49
CA CYS A 177 9.08 2.85 -5.36
C CYS A 177 8.46 2.90 -6.76
N ALA A 178 7.34 2.22 -6.96
CA ALA A 178 6.67 2.11 -8.25
C ALA A 178 5.19 2.46 -8.07
N ALA A 179 4.75 3.55 -8.69
CA ALA A 179 3.34 3.89 -8.82
C ALA A 179 2.81 3.32 -10.14
N THR A 180 1.56 2.88 -10.16
CA THR A 180 0.88 2.48 -11.39
C THR A 180 -0.46 3.18 -11.45
N TYR A 181 -0.73 3.82 -12.58
CA TYR A 181 -1.98 4.51 -12.83
C TYR A 181 -2.92 3.65 -13.69
N ARG A 182 -4.23 3.89 -13.59
CA ARG A 182 -5.27 3.13 -14.29
C ARG A 182 -5.06 3.11 -15.80
N LYS A 183 -4.56 4.20 -16.39
CA LYS A 183 -4.23 4.26 -17.81
C LYS A 183 -3.10 3.30 -18.18
N GLU A 184 -2.04 3.25 -17.37
CA GLU A 184 -0.91 2.34 -17.58
C GLU A 184 -1.35 0.88 -17.39
N ALA A 185 -2.09 0.59 -16.32
CA ALA A 185 -2.64 -0.73 -16.07
C ALA A 185 -3.58 -1.17 -17.21
N LYS A 186 -4.43 -0.26 -17.69
CA LYS A 186 -5.30 -0.51 -18.83
C LYS A 186 -4.49 -0.77 -20.09
N ASN A 187 -3.51 0.06 -20.43
CA ASN A 187 -2.67 -0.13 -21.61
C ASN A 187 -1.91 -1.47 -21.56
N ALA A 188 -1.36 -1.84 -20.42
CA ALA A 188 -0.65 -3.10 -20.24
C ALA A 188 -1.57 -4.34 -20.36
N LEU A 189 -2.86 -4.19 -20.08
CA LEU A 189 -3.86 -5.26 -20.17
C LEU A 189 -4.61 -5.26 -21.52
N ASP A 190 -4.75 -4.10 -22.16
CA ASP A 190 -5.46 -3.88 -23.43
C ASP A 190 -4.58 -4.16 -24.65
N ASP A 191 -3.34 -4.64 -24.46
CA ASP A 191 -2.47 -5.05 -25.56
C ASP A 191 -3.11 -6.20 -26.37
N LYS A 192 -3.88 -5.77 -27.37
CA LYS A 192 -4.14 -6.45 -28.64
C LYS A 192 -2.85 -6.64 -29.46
N VAL A 193 -1.68 -6.69 -28.81
CA VAL A 193 -0.39 -7.10 -29.36
C VAL A 193 0.07 -8.38 -28.64
N ILE A 194 -0.85 -9.30 -28.37
CA ILE A 194 -0.56 -10.71 -28.65
C ILE A 194 -0.92 -10.92 -30.12
N THR A 195 -0.16 -10.31 -31.02
CA THR A 195 0.04 -10.93 -32.32
C THR A 195 0.78 -12.22 -31.98
N PRO A 196 0.22 -13.42 -32.25
CA PRO A 196 1.03 -14.62 -32.13
C PRO A 196 2.29 -14.36 -32.95
N TRP A 197 3.46 -14.69 -32.41
CA TRP A 197 4.72 -14.73 -33.16
C TRP A 197 4.70 -15.76 -34.32
N MET A 198 3.52 -16.16 -34.79
CA MET A 198 3.31 -16.95 -35.99
C MET A 198 3.06 -16.00 -37.16
N GLY A 199 4.10 -15.72 -37.93
CA GLY A 199 3.90 -15.30 -39.33
C GLY A 199 4.72 -14.13 -39.86
N MET A 200 5.84 -13.72 -39.23
CA MET A 200 6.84 -12.97 -40.00
C MET A 200 7.50 -13.91 -41.01
N LYS A 201 6.93 -14.00 -42.22
CA LYS A 201 7.69 -14.47 -43.38
C LYS A 201 8.63 -13.34 -43.77
N TYR A 202 9.93 -13.58 -43.60
CA TYR A 202 10.94 -12.78 -44.27
C TYR A 202 10.81 -13.03 -45.77
N SER A 203 10.47 -11.97 -46.51
CA SER A 203 10.58 -11.87 -47.97
C SER A 203 11.48 -10.69 -48.29
#